data_AF-A0A4R1R178-F1
#
_entry.id   AF-A0A4R1R178-F1
#
_cell.length_a   1.000
_cell.length_b   1.000
_cell.length_c   1.000
_cell.angle_alpha   90.00
_cell.angle_beta   90.00
_cell.angle_gamma   90.00
#
_symmetry.space_group_name_H-M   'P 1'
#
loop_
_entity.id
_entity.type
_entity.pdbx_description
1 polymer ?
#
loop_
_entity_poly.entity_id
_entity_poly.type
_entity_poly.pdbx_seq_one_letter_code
_entity_poly.pdbx_strand_id
1 'polypeptide(L)'
;MFDCDKCGLCCIGLDRNEITAQLHDGDGICRHLDMETMLCRIYENRPIFCNIEGYYDEFLKDEMEKEEFMRLNYEACLLKKQEWEECGKDIRRMISRIPQLDEENEKIIRASLEKAEQMEVL
;
A
#
# COMPACT_ATOMS: atom_id res chain seq x y z
N MET A 1 5.77 -10.77 -11.33
CA MET A 1 4.50 -10.06 -11.50
C MET A 1 3.61 -10.24 -10.30
N PHE A 2 3.11 -9.14 -9.73
CA PHE A 2 2.11 -9.20 -8.65
C PHE A 2 0.71 -9.31 -9.25
N ASP A 3 0.05 -10.43 -9.03
CA ASP A 3 -1.27 -10.71 -9.58
C ASP A 3 -2.35 -10.14 -8.66
N CYS A 4 -2.77 -8.92 -8.98
CA CYS A 4 -3.76 -8.19 -8.21
C CYS A 4 -5.15 -8.37 -8.82
N ASP A 5 -6.09 -8.88 -8.02
CA ASP A 5 -7.50 -9.04 -8.37
C ASP A 5 -8.33 -7.75 -8.30
N LYS A 6 -7.66 -6.59 -8.17
CA LYS A 6 -8.26 -5.25 -8.15
C LYS A 6 -9.35 -5.05 -7.08
N CYS A 7 -9.26 -5.74 -5.93
CA CYS A 7 -10.26 -5.63 -4.85
C CYS A 7 -10.32 -4.28 -4.10
N GLY A 8 -9.36 -3.37 -4.31
CA GLY A 8 -9.36 -2.03 -3.71
C GLY A 8 -8.87 -1.92 -2.26
N LEU A 9 -8.67 -3.03 -1.55
CA LEU A 9 -8.34 -3.01 -0.12
C LEU A 9 -6.95 -2.41 0.22
N CYS A 10 -6.05 -2.32 -0.76
CA CYS A 10 -4.80 -1.58 -0.61
C CYS A 10 -5.01 -0.07 -0.48
N CYS A 11 -6.16 0.46 -0.90
CA CYS A 11 -6.52 1.87 -0.80
C CYS A 11 -7.15 2.26 0.55
N ILE A 12 -7.10 1.39 1.55
CA ILE A 12 -7.71 1.57 2.88
C ILE A 12 -6.64 1.43 3.96
N GLY A 13 -6.67 2.29 4.98
CA GLY A 13 -5.66 2.38 6.03
C GLY A 13 -4.35 2.99 5.57
N LEU A 14 -4.41 3.98 4.70
CA LEU A 14 -3.24 4.69 4.17
C LEU A 14 -2.58 5.63 5.19
N ASP A 15 -3.23 5.88 6.33
CA ASP A 15 -2.75 6.66 7.46
C ASP A 15 -1.73 5.91 8.34
N ARG A 16 -1.31 4.71 7.92
CA ARG A 16 -0.42 3.80 8.68
C ARG A 16 1.05 3.93 8.31
N ASN A 17 1.38 4.67 7.26
CA ASN A 17 2.76 4.99 6.89
C ASN A 17 2.83 6.27 6.04
N GLU A 18 4.01 6.87 5.97
CA GLU A 18 4.23 8.16 5.32
C GLU A 18 4.22 8.06 3.77
N ILE A 19 4.46 6.88 3.20
CA ILE A 19 4.59 6.70 1.74
C ILE A 19 3.29 6.99 0.99
N THR A 20 2.17 6.80 1.66
CA THR A 20 0.84 7.04 1.11
C THR A 20 0.20 8.33 1.61
N ALA A 21 0.90 9.15 2.41
CA ALA A 21 0.34 10.37 3.00
C ALA A 21 -0.27 11.31 1.96
N GLN A 22 0.37 11.39 0.78
CA GLN A 22 -0.12 12.18 -0.34
C GLN A 22 -1.38 11.61 -1.01
N LEU A 23 -1.94 10.46 -0.62
CA LEU A 23 -3.07 9.81 -1.30
C LEU A 23 -4.40 9.90 -0.53
N HIS A 24 -4.40 10.39 0.71
CA HIS A 24 -5.59 10.48 1.56
C HIS A 24 -5.62 11.80 2.33
N ASP A 25 -6.80 12.21 2.78
CA ASP A 25 -7.01 13.49 3.48
C ASP A 25 -7.00 13.31 5.01
N GLY A 26 -6.20 12.35 5.49
CA GLY A 26 -6.09 12.01 6.92
C GLY A 26 -7.13 11.02 7.46
N ASP A 27 -8.07 10.55 6.64
CA ASP A 27 -9.07 9.53 7.01
C ASP A 27 -8.62 8.08 6.75
N GLY A 28 -7.42 7.92 6.18
CA GLY A 28 -6.85 6.63 5.81
C GLY A 28 -7.47 6.01 4.54
N ILE A 29 -8.32 6.72 3.80
CA ILE A 29 -8.94 6.24 2.56
C ILE A 29 -8.33 6.97 1.37
N CYS A 30 -7.89 6.22 0.36
CA CYS A 30 -7.36 6.81 -0.86
C CYS A 30 -8.41 7.66 -1.56
N ARG A 31 -8.08 8.91 -1.92
CA ARG A 31 -8.96 9.79 -2.72
C ARG A 31 -9.33 9.23 -4.09
N HIS A 32 -8.59 8.24 -4.58
CA HIS A 32 -8.82 7.59 -5.87
C HIS A 32 -9.63 6.30 -5.75
N LEU A 33 -10.00 5.87 -4.54
CA LEU A 33 -10.88 4.73 -4.33
C LEU A 33 -12.32 5.14 -4.67
N ASP A 34 -12.94 4.40 -5.59
CA ASP A 34 -14.36 4.52 -5.82
C ASP A 34 -15.12 3.73 -4.74
N MET A 35 -15.83 4.43 -3.86
CA MET A 35 -16.47 3.81 -2.68
C MET A 35 -17.71 2.98 -3.03
N GLU A 36 -18.26 3.11 -4.23
CA GLU A 36 -19.40 2.30 -4.68
C GLU A 36 -18.94 0.98 -5.29
N THR A 37 -17.85 1.01 -6.07
CA THR A 37 -17.34 -0.16 -6.80
C THR A 37 -16.13 -0.83 -6.15
N MET A 38 -15.51 -0.17 -5.17
CA MET A 38 -14.22 -0.52 -4.56
C MET A 38 -13.03 -0.54 -5.54
N LEU A 39 -13.19 0.03 -6.75
CA LEU A 39 -12.11 0.05 -7.73
C LEU A 39 -11.26 1.32 -7.61
N CYS A 40 -9.96 1.20 -7.83
CA CYS A 40 -9.07 2.35 -7.94
C CYS A 40 -9.28 3.04 -9.30
N ARG A 41 -9.66 4.31 -9.29
CA ARG A 41 -9.92 5.11 -10.50
C ARG A 41 -8.69 5.35 -11.38
N ILE A 42 -7.50 5.18 -10.81
CA ILE A 42 -6.22 5.36 -11.50
C ILE A 42 -5.42 4.05 -11.60
N TYR A 43 -6.07 2.89 -11.56
CA TYR A 43 -5.40 1.58 -11.45
C TYR A 43 -4.27 1.37 -12.48
N GLU A 44 -4.49 1.74 -13.74
CA GLU A 44 -3.51 1.58 -14.81
C GLU A 44 -2.38 2.63 -14.74
N ASN A 45 -2.61 3.76 -14.06
CA ASN A 45 -1.65 4.85 -13.87
C ASN A 45 -1.30 5.04 -12.39
N ARG A 46 -1.20 3.93 -11.64
CA ARG A 46 -0.90 3.96 -10.21
C ARG A 46 0.47 4.61 -9.98
N PRO A 47 0.63 5.43 -8.93
CA PRO A 47 1.94 5.96 -8.56
C PRO A 47 2.89 4.82 -8.19
N ILE A 48 4.20 5.09 -8.22
CA ILE A 48 5.24 4.08 -8.00
C ILE A 48 5.03 3.32 -6.68
N PHE A 49 4.59 4.00 -5.62
CA PHE A 49 4.31 3.39 -4.31
C PHE A 49 3.10 2.45 -4.28
N CYS A 50 2.23 2.52 -5.29
CA CYS A 50 1.13 1.57 -5.49
C CYS A 50 1.48 0.46 -6.50
N ASN A 51 2.66 0.52 -7.12
CA ASN A 51 3.17 -0.45 -8.07
C ASN A 51 4.26 -1.31 -7.41
N ILE A 52 3.87 -2.48 -6.90
CA ILE A 52 4.73 -3.37 -6.11
C ILE A 52 6.06 -3.67 -6.82
N GLU A 53 6.03 -4.07 -8.09
CA GLU A 53 7.27 -4.41 -8.80
C GLU A 53 8.11 -3.19 -9.11
N GLY A 54 7.49 -2.09 -9.53
CA GLY A 54 8.22 -0.84 -9.78
C GLY A 54 8.88 -0.31 -8.52
N TYR A 55 8.17 -0.37 -7.38
CA TYR A 55 8.70 0.00 -6.08
C TYR A 55 9.91 -0.87 -5.70
N TYR A 56 9.83 -2.19 -5.90
CA TYR A 56 10.96 -3.07 -5.65
C TYR A 56 12.17 -2.73 -6.52
N ASP A 57 11.97 -2.65 -7.83
CA ASP A 57 13.06 -2.44 -8.79
C ASP A 57 13.77 -1.09 -8.56
N GLU A 58 13.03 -0.08 -8.08
CA GLU A 58 13.56 1.25 -7.80
C GLU A 58 14.16 1.38 -6.41
N PHE A 59 13.49 0.89 -5.36
CA PHE A 59 13.84 1.22 -3.97
C PHE A 59 14.43 0.06 -3.16
N LEU A 60 14.12 -1.20 -3.49
CA LEU A 60 14.42 -2.34 -2.60
C LEU A 60 15.29 -3.44 -3.20
N LYS A 61 15.61 -3.37 -4.51
CA LYS A 61 16.37 -4.44 -5.18
C LYS A 61 17.76 -4.71 -4.59
N ASP A 62 18.35 -3.72 -3.94
CA ASP A 62 19.67 -3.82 -3.31
C ASP A 62 19.59 -4.19 -1.82
N GLU A 63 18.38 -4.18 -1.24
CA GLU A 63 18.13 -4.41 0.20
C GLU A 63 17.56 -5.81 0.47
N MET A 64 16.81 -6.39 -0.47
CA MET A 64 16.21 -7.71 -0.29
C MET A 64 15.94 -8.46 -1.61
N GLU A 65 15.74 -9.77 -1.50
CA GLU A 65 15.39 -10.63 -2.62
C GLU A 65 13.96 -10.36 -3.12
N LYS A 66 13.80 -10.34 -4.45
CA LYS A 66 12.49 -10.07 -5.10
C LYS A 66 11.43 -11.08 -4.67
N GLU A 67 11.80 -12.35 -4.55
CA GLU A 67 10.89 -13.41 -4.15
C GLU A 67 10.31 -13.17 -2.75
N GLU A 68 11.16 -12.75 -1.81
CA GLU A 68 10.74 -12.46 -0.43
C GLU A 68 9.84 -11.23 -0.38
N PHE A 69 10.18 -10.16 -1.10
CA PHE A 69 9.34 -8.97 -1.18
C PHE A 69 7.96 -9.28 -1.75
N MET A 70 7.90 -10.09 -2.80
CA MET A 70 6.66 -10.54 -3.41
C MET A 70 5.83 -11.39 -2.44
N ARG A 71 6.47 -12.32 -1.73
CA ARG A 71 5.82 -13.16 -0.70
C ARG A 71 5.15 -12.30 0.37
N LEU A 72 5.89 -11.34 0.94
CA LEU A 72 5.38 -10.41 1.96
C LEU A 72 4.20 -9.58 1.45
N ASN A 73 4.25 -9.08 0.22
CA ASN A 73 3.15 -8.33 -0.38
C ASN A 73 1.89 -9.19 -0.58
N TYR A 74 2.05 -10.46 -0.98
CA TYR A 74 0.92 -11.39 -1.08
C TYR A 74 0.31 -11.70 0.29
N GLU A 75 1.14 -11.92 1.30
CA GLU A 75 0.68 -12.13 2.68
C GLU A 75 -0.09 -10.92 3.21
N ALA A 76 0.45 -9.71 3.04
CA ALA A 76 -0.25 -8.47 3.41
C ALA A 76 -1.59 -8.31 2.67
N CYS A 77 -1.64 -8.65 1.38
CA CYS A 77 -2.86 -8.62 0.57
C CYS A 77 -3.91 -9.62 1.08
N LEU A 78 -3.50 -10.85 1.41
CA LEU A 78 -4.38 -11.88 1.94
C LEU A 78 -4.91 -11.53 3.33
N LEU A 79 -4.04 -11.03 4.22
CA LEU A 79 -4.43 -10.56 5.55
C LEU A 79 -5.46 -9.44 5.47
N LYS A 80 -5.26 -8.47 4.56
CA LYS A 80 -6.26 -7.41 4.33
C LYS A 80 -7.61 -7.96 3.85
N LYS A 81 -7.61 -8.97 2.98
CA LYS A 81 -8.85 -9.62 2.51
C LYS A 81 -9.56 -10.39 3.62
N GLN A 82 -8.81 -11.09 4.45
CA GLN A 82 -9.36 -11.79 5.61
C GLN A 82 -9.99 -10.79 6.59
N GLU A 83 -9.26 -9.72 6.93
CA GLU A 83 -9.76 -8.67 7.83
C GLU A 83 -11.01 -7.98 7.27
N TRP A 84 -11.07 -7.76 5.95
CA TRP A 84 -12.25 -7.21 5.29
C TRP A 84 -13.51 -8.07 5.53
N GLU A 85 -13.39 -9.40 5.44
CA GLU A 85 -14.50 -10.30 5.75
C GLU A 85 -14.82 -10.31 7.26
N GLU A 86 -13.79 -10.39 8.12
CA GLU A 86 -13.96 -10.48 9.58
C GLU A 86 -14.53 -9.21 10.22
N CYS A 87 -14.24 -8.04 9.65
CA CYS A 87 -14.82 -6.78 10.10
C CYS A 87 -16.27 -6.59 9.63
N GLY A 88 -16.76 -7.49 8.78
CA GLY A 88 -18.10 -7.43 8.18
C GLY A 88 -18.19 -6.43 7.03
N LYS A 89 -17.10 -6.23 6.27
CA LYS A 89 -17.03 -5.31 5.13
C LYS A 89 -17.34 -3.86 5.50
N ASP A 90 -16.95 -3.48 6.71
CA ASP A 90 -17.10 -2.12 7.23
C ASP A 90 -15.73 -1.43 7.22
N ILE A 91 -15.62 -0.37 6.42
CA ILE A 91 -14.35 0.35 6.21
C ILE A 91 -13.82 0.97 7.50
N ARG A 92 -14.70 1.48 8.37
CA ARG A 92 -14.26 2.10 9.63
C ARG A 92 -13.69 1.05 10.58
N ARG A 93 -14.33 -0.12 10.66
CA ARG A 93 -13.81 -1.26 11.42
C ARG A 93 -12.51 -1.78 10.83
N MET A 94 -12.42 -1.91 9.51
CA MET A 94 -11.20 -2.28 8.80
C MET A 94 -10.03 -1.37 9.20
N ILE A 95 -10.18 -0.04 9.05
CA ILE A 95 -9.13 0.93 9.39
C ILE A 95 -8.69 0.78 10.85
N SER A 96 -9.63 0.61 11.79
CA SER A 96 -9.31 0.44 13.21
C SER A 96 -8.49 -0.82 13.55
N ARG A 97 -8.46 -1.81 12.66
CA ARG A 97 -7.77 -3.09 12.85
C ARG A 97 -6.46 -3.20 12.10
N ILE A 98 -6.16 -2.28 11.18
CA ILE A 98 -4.87 -2.27 10.47
C ILE A 98 -3.79 -1.85 11.48
N PRO A 99 -2.76 -2.70 11.71
CA PRO A 99 -1.69 -2.41 12.64
C PRO A 99 -0.83 -1.25 12.13
N GLN A 100 -0.16 -0.58 13.06
CA GLN A 100 0.90 0.36 12.71
C GLN A 100 2.11 -0.39 12.14
N LEU A 101 2.86 0.31 11.30
CA LEU A 101 4.11 -0.21 10.76
C LEU A 101 5.12 -0.40 11.90
N ASP A 102 5.92 -1.47 11.84
CA ASP A 102 7.03 -1.65 12.79
C ASP A 102 8.21 -0.73 12.45
N GLU A 103 9.11 -0.55 13.41
CA GLU A 103 10.24 0.39 13.30
C GLU A 103 11.20 0.05 12.14
N GLU A 104 11.33 -1.22 11.79
CA GLU A 104 12.20 -1.67 10.69
C GLU A 104 11.62 -1.26 9.35
N ASN A 105 10.34 -1.56 9.14
CA ASN A 105 9.63 -1.16 7.94
C ASN A 105 9.49 0.37 7.83
N GLU A 106 9.30 1.10 8.95
CA GLU A 106 9.31 2.58 8.94
C GLU A 106 10.62 3.16 8.41
N LYS A 107 11.77 2.58 8.78
CA LYS A 107 13.09 3.02 8.28
C LYS A 107 13.22 2.80 6.78
N ILE A 108 12.78 1.65 6.28
CA ILE A 108 12.79 1.32 4.85
C ILE A 108 11.93 2.33 4.06
N ILE A 109 10.74 2.65 4.58
CA ILE A 109 9.84 3.64 3.95
C ILE A 109 10.49 5.02 3.88
N ARG A 110 11.12 5.49 4.97
CA ARG A 110 11.79 6.79 4.99
C ARG A 110 12.95 6.87 4.00
N ALA A 111 13.79 5.83 3.94
CA ALA A 111 14.87 5.77 2.94
C ALA A 111 14.33 5.82 1.50
N SER A 112 13.19 5.15 1.26
CA SER A 112 12.53 5.15 -0.06
C SER A 112 11.96 6.52 -0.43
N LEU A 113 11.38 7.24 0.54
CA LEU A 113 10.90 8.61 0.37
C LEU A 113 12.03 9.60 0.07
N GLU A 114 13.13 9.54 0.83
CA GLU A 114 14.31 10.38 0.60
C GLU A 114 14.88 10.18 -0.81
N LYS A 115 14.93 8.93 -1.28
CA LYS A 115 15.35 8.61 -2.65
C LYS A 115 14.37 9.16 -3.69
N ALA A 116 13.06 9.03 -3.44
CA ALA A 116 12.04 9.53 -4.35
C ALA A 116 12.06 11.07 -4.48
N GLU A 117 12.33 11.79 -3.39
CA GLU A 117 12.54 13.25 -3.40
C GLU A 117 13.72 13.64 -4.27
N GLN A 118 14.86 12.95 -4.13
CA GLN A 118 16.06 13.20 -4.91
C GLN A 118 15.87 12.95 -6.41
N MET A 119 14.91 12.09 -6.77
CA MET A 119 14.56 11.74 -8.14
C MET A 119 13.43 12.60 -8.72
N GLU A 120 12.82 13.50 -7.94
CA GLU A 120 11.65 14.31 -8.33
C GLU A 120 10.45 13.46 -8.78
N VAL A 121 10.21 12.31 -8.14
CA VAL A 121 9.10 11.36 -8.47
C VAL A 121 7.98 11.32 -7.44
N LEU A 122 7.91 12.32 -6.54
CA LEU A 122 6.87 12.51 -5.52
C LEU A 122 5.75 13.46 -5.94
#